data_AF-A0A2N3GER3-F1
#
_entry.id   AF-A0A2N3GER3-F1
#
_cell.length_a   1.000
_cell.length_b   1.000
_cell.length_c   1.000
_cell.angle_alpha   90.00
_cell.angle_beta   90.00
_cell.angle_gamma   90.00
#
_symmetry.space_group_name_H-M   'P 1'
#
loop_
_entity.id
_entity.type
_entity.pdbx_description
1 polymer ?
#
loop_
_entity_poly.entity_id
_entity_poly.type
_entity_poly.pdbx_seq_one_letter_code
_entity_poly.pdbx_strand_id
1 'polypeptide(L)'
;MLNYMQRNHDQAYAVIRSLRHDELERFFHRSLRNMMQVIVGELDDGLTLRPDDREFVIDHYTLAVLGHLLHWLATDMRDNPYLLIERLEFILHGSVRESLERFASRA
;
A
#
# COMPACT_ATOMS: atom_id res chain seq x y z
N MET A 1 -0.14 -2.15 -12.62
CA MET A 1 0.88 -1.08 -12.57
C MET A 1 2.30 -1.63 -12.47
N LEU A 2 2.67 -2.36 -11.41
CA LEU A 2 4.04 -2.87 -11.21
C LEU A 2 4.62 -3.66 -12.40
N ASN A 3 3.84 -4.57 -12.99
CA ASN A 3 4.27 -5.30 -14.20
C ASN A 3 4.56 -4.37 -15.40
N TYR A 4 3.76 -3.30 -15.58
CA TYR A 4 3.99 -2.32 -16.64
C TYR A 4 5.30 -1.57 -16.40
N MET A 5 5.58 -1.16 -15.16
CA MET A 5 6.82 -0.46 -14.81
C MET A 5 8.05 -1.34 -15.06
N GLN A 6 8.00 -2.61 -14.67
CA GLN A 6 9.09 -3.55 -14.92
C GLN A 6 9.32 -3.79 -16.42
N ARG A 7 8.24 -3.93 -17.20
CA ARG A 7 8.33 -4.14 -18.66
C ARG A 7 8.80 -2.91 -19.43
N ASN A 8 8.56 -1.71 -18.89
CA ASN A 8 8.97 -0.42 -19.47
C ASN A 8 10.00 0.25 -18.55
N HIS A 9 10.98 -0.53 -18.12
CA HIS A 9 11.95 -0.15 -17.10
C HIS A 9 12.56 1.24 -17.35
N ASP A 10 13.14 1.46 -18.53
CA ASP A 10 13.88 2.69 -18.82
C ASP A 10 12.96 3.92 -18.83
N GLN A 11 11.75 3.79 -19.38
CA GLN A 11 10.75 4.85 -19.39
C GLN A 11 10.25 5.14 -17.97
N ALA A 12 10.00 4.10 -17.17
CA ALA A 12 9.59 4.26 -15.78
C ALA A 12 10.69 4.97 -14.98
N TYR A 13 11.95 4.56 -15.11
CA TYR A 13 13.07 5.20 -14.42
C TYR A 13 13.34 6.62 -14.90
N ALA A 14 13.12 6.95 -16.17
CA ALA A 14 13.24 8.32 -16.66
C ALA A 14 12.28 9.28 -15.94
N VAL A 15 11.04 8.84 -15.70
CA VAL A 15 10.04 9.61 -14.93
C VAL A 15 10.37 9.60 -13.44
N ILE A 16 10.72 8.44 -12.87
CA ILE A 16 11.04 8.35 -11.43
C ILE A 16 12.24 9.23 -11.08
N ARG A 17 13.28 9.22 -11.91
CA ARG A 17 14.51 10.01 -11.69
C ARG A 17 14.32 11.51 -11.94
N SER A 18 13.25 11.93 -12.63
CA SER A 18 12.95 13.35 -12.82
C SER A 18 12.17 13.95 -11.65
N LEU A 19 11.61 13.13 -10.76
CA LEU A 19 10.90 13.54 -9.56
C LEU A 19 11.83 13.61 -8.36
N ARG A 20 11.54 14.54 -7.43
CA ARG A 20 12.14 14.50 -6.10
C ARG A 20 11.60 13.31 -5.31
N HIS A 21 12.39 12.80 -4.37
CA HIS A 21 12.01 11.67 -3.53
C HIS A 21 10.65 11.89 -2.83
N ASP A 22 10.43 13.09 -2.29
CA ASP A 22 9.19 13.44 -1.61
C ASP A 22 7.99 13.56 -2.56
N GLU A 23 8.20 13.89 -3.83
CA GLU A 23 7.15 13.91 -4.85
C GLU A 23 6.75 12.49 -5.26
N LEU A 24 7.73 11.61 -5.43
CA LEU A 24 7.54 10.19 -5.75
C LEU A 24 6.77 9.48 -4.64
N GLU A 25 7.19 9.66 -3.39
CA GLU A 25 6.54 9.08 -2.23
C GLU A 25 5.09 9.56 -2.12
N ARG A 26 4.85 10.88 -2.21
CA ARG A 26 3.49 11.45 -2.18
C ARG A 26 2.61 10.95 -3.32
N PHE A 27 3.18 10.74 -4.51
CA PHE A 27 2.45 10.22 -5.66
C PHE A 27 1.91 8.82 -5.38
N PHE A 28 2.80 7.88 -5.00
CA PHE A 28 2.39 6.51 -4.73
C PHE A 28 1.55 6.39 -3.46
N HIS A 29 1.87 7.15 -2.42
CA HIS A 29 1.07 7.18 -1.19
C HIS A 29 -0.39 7.51 -1.49
N ARG A 30 -0.68 8.54 -2.30
CA ARG A 30 -2.06 8.89 -2.65
C ARG A 30 -2.79 7.75 -3.36
N SER A 31 -2.15 7.12 -4.35
CA SER A 31 -2.77 6.02 -5.09
C SER A 31 -3.03 4.80 -4.19
N LEU A 32 -2.06 4.44 -3.35
CA LEU A 32 -2.18 3.30 -2.43
C LEU A 32 -3.17 3.57 -1.30
N ARG A 33 -3.23 4.81 -0.78
CA ARG A 33 -4.21 5.22 0.23
C ARG A 33 -5.63 5.08 -0.28
N ASN A 34 -5.91 5.56 -1.49
CA ASN A 34 -7.25 5.46 -2.08
C ASN A 34 -7.70 4.00 -2.20
N MET A 35 -6.79 3.10 -2.58
CA MET A 35 -7.06 1.67 -2.61
C MET A 35 -7.33 1.10 -1.22
N MET A 36 -6.53 1.48 -0.23
CA MET A 36 -6.70 1.02 1.16
C MET A 36 -7.99 1.54 1.81
N GLN A 37 -8.42 2.75 1.47
CA GLN A 37 -9.70 3.32 1.92
C GLN A 37 -10.89 2.48 1.46
N VAL A 38 -10.85 1.97 0.22
CA VAL A 38 -11.88 1.08 -0.32
C VAL A 38 -11.86 -0.26 0.42
N ILE A 39 -10.68 -0.88 0.55
CA ILE A 39 -10.51 -2.17 1.25
C ILE A 39 -11.02 -2.06 2.69
N VAL A 40 -10.63 -1.01 3.43
CA VAL A 40 -11.08 -0.83 4.81
C VAL A 40 -12.59 -0.59 4.87
N GLY A 41 -13.16 0.17 3.94
CA GLY A 41 -14.62 0.37 3.87
C GLY A 41 -15.42 -0.90 3.54
N GLU A 42 -14.81 -1.90 2.93
CA GLU A 42 -15.43 -3.22 2.74
C GLU A 42 -15.27 -4.12 3.98
N LEU A 43 -14.18 -3.95 4.73
CA LEU A 43 -13.83 -4.81 5.86
C LEU A 43 -14.34 -4.31 7.22
N ASP A 44 -14.70 -3.03 7.33
CA ASP A 44 -15.21 -2.42 8.57
C ASP A 44 -16.74 -2.55 8.76
N ASP A 45 -17.44 -3.22 7.84
CA ASP A 45 -18.88 -3.48 7.97
C ASP A 45 -19.21 -4.23 9.26
N GLY A 46 -20.21 -3.70 9.98
CA GLY A 46 -20.62 -4.20 11.30
C GLY A 46 -19.71 -3.84 12.46
N LEU A 47 -18.62 -3.09 12.26
CA LEU A 47 -17.74 -2.62 13.34
C LEU A 47 -18.06 -1.17 13.73
N THR A 48 -17.99 -0.89 15.04
CA THR A 48 -18.01 0.49 15.55
C THR A 48 -16.59 0.91 15.87
N LEU A 49 -16.07 1.89 15.12
CA LEU A 49 -14.68 2.36 15.21
C LEU A 49 -14.65 3.87 15.44
N ARG A 50 -13.69 4.35 16.22
CA ARG A 50 -13.38 5.78 16.25
C ARG A 50 -12.78 6.18 14.91
N PRO A 51 -13.12 7.36 14.35
CA PRO A 51 -12.58 7.80 13.07
C PRO A 51 -11.04 7.78 13.01
N ASP A 52 -10.37 8.18 14.09
CA ASP A 52 -8.90 8.20 14.16
C ASP A 52 -8.28 6.80 14.10
N ASP A 53 -8.91 5.79 14.72
CA ASP A 53 -8.42 4.40 14.67
C ASP A 53 -8.59 3.82 13.26
N ARG A 54 -9.70 4.15 12.60
CA ARG A 54 -9.96 3.77 11.21
C ARG A 54 -8.92 4.38 10.27
N GLU A 55 -8.66 5.68 10.39
CA GLU A 55 -7.64 6.36 9.58
C GLU A 55 -6.24 5.81 9.85
N PHE A 56 -5.91 5.48 11.11
CA PHE A 56 -4.63 4.87 11.45
C PHE A 56 -4.43 3.51 10.75
N VAL A 57 -5.45 2.66 10.70
CA VAL A 57 -5.38 1.36 10.00
C VAL A 57 -5.14 1.58 8.50
N ILE A 58 -5.85 2.53 7.88
CA ILE A 58 -5.68 2.89 6.47
C ILE A 58 -4.25 3.37 6.22
N ASP A 59 -3.74 4.30 7.04
CA ASP A 59 -2.36 4.81 6.93
C ASP A 59 -1.34 3.69 7.12
N HIS A 60 -1.47 2.88 8.17
CA HIS A 60 -0.52 1.82 8.48
C HIS A 60 -0.32 0.86 7.31
N TYR A 61 -1.40 0.34 6.74
CA TYR A 61 -1.31 -0.61 5.64
C TYR A 61 -0.94 0.05 4.30
N THR A 62 -1.32 1.33 4.09
CA THR A 62 -0.82 2.12 2.96
C THR A 62 0.70 2.25 2.99
N LEU A 63 1.25 2.62 4.15
CA LEU A 63 2.69 2.79 4.36
C LEU A 63 3.45 1.47 4.24
N ALA A 64 2.89 0.36 4.74
CA ALA A 64 3.48 -0.96 4.59
C ALA A 64 3.66 -1.34 3.12
N VAL A 65 2.63 -1.17 2.29
CA VAL A 65 2.69 -1.45 0.84
C VAL A 65 3.62 -0.48 0.13
N LEU A 66 3.56 0.81 0.48
CA LEU A 66 4.44 1.84 -0.08
C LEU A 66 5.91 1.55 0.18
N GLY A 67 6.27 1.11 1.39
CA GLY A 67 7.64 0.74 1.74
C GLY A 67 8.19 -0.39 0.85
N HIS A 68 7.38 -1.42 0.57
CA HIS A 68 7.76 -2.50 -0.33
C HIS A 68 7.90 -2.04 -1.78
N LEU A 69 7.00 -1.18 -2.25
CA LEU A 69 7.09 -0.57 -3.58
C LEU A 69 8.38 0.26 -3.73
N LEU A 70 8.66 1.15 -2.77
CA LEU A 70 9.86 1.99 -2.81
C LEU A 70 11.13 1.14 -2.69
N HIS A 71 11.13 0.08 -1.87
CA HIS A 71 12.23 -0.86 -1.81
C HIS A 71 12.46 -1.55 -3.16
N TRP A 72 11.41 -2.03 -3.81
CA TRP A 72 11.49 -2.65 -5.13
C TRP A 72 12.03 -1.70 -6.20
N LEU A 73 11.65 -0.42 -6.15
CA LEU A 73 12.23 0.63 -7.00
C LEU A 73 13.70 0.90 -6.67
N ALA A 74 14.07 0.91 -5.38
CA ALA A 74 15.45 1.13 -4.95
C ALA A 74 16.37 -0.04 -5.34
N THR A 75 15.81 -1.25 -5.53
CA THR A 75 16.53 -2.45 -5.93
C THR A 75 16.46 -2.74 -7.43
N ASP A 76 16.21 -1.71 -8.25
CA ASP A 76 16.21 -1.80 -9.73
C ASP A 76 15.09 -2.71 -10.29
N MET A 77 13.95 -2.78 -9.59
CA MET A 77 12.81 -3.63 -9.97
C MET A 77 13.18 -5.10 -10.21
N ARG A 78 14.25 -5.60 -9.58
CA ARG A 78 14.85 -6.92 -9.87
C ARG A 78 13.93 -8.08 -9.54
N ASP A 79 13.17 -7.97 -8.46
CA ASP A 79 12.25 -9.03 -8.04
C ASP A 79 11.02 -9.09 -8.95
N ASN A 80 10.44 -10.27 -9.10
CA ASN A 80 9.20 -10.43 -9.86
C ASN A 80 8.04 -9.70 -9.12
N PRO A 81 7.40 -8.70 -9.75
CA PRO A 81 6.34 -7.92 -9.13
C PRO A 81 5.11 -8.76 -8.79
N TYR A 82 4.85 -9.87 -9.50
CA TYR A 82 3.77 -10.77 -9.15
C TYR A 82 4.01 -11.46 -7.81
N LEU A 83 5.24 -11.94 -7.59
CA LEU A 83 5.61 -12.58 -6.31
C LEU A 83 5.61 -11.57 -5.16
N LEU A 84 6.01 -10.32 -5.42
CA LEU A 84 5.93 -9.24 -4.43
C LEU A 84 4.48 -8.98 -4.02
N ILE A 85 3.57 -8.83 -5.00
CA ILE A 85 2.15 -8.60 -4.74
C ILE A 85 1.54 -9.80 -4.02
N GLU A 86 1.80 -11.03 -4.47
CA GLU A 86 1.27 -12.26 -3.86
C GLU A 86 1.66 -12.37 -2.39
N ARG A 87 2.93 -12.09 -2.05
CA ARG A 87 3.40 -12.08 -0.65
C ARG A 87 2.76 -10.98 0.18
N LEU A 88 2.61 -9.78 -0.39
CA LEU A 88 1.94 -8.68 0.28
C LEU A 88 0.48 -9.02 0.54
N GLU A 89 -0.24 -9.50 -0.48
CA GLU A 89 -1.62 -9.94 -0.36
C GLU A 89 -1.75 -11.02 0.72
N PHE A 90 -0.89 -12.03 0.71
CA PHE A 90 -0.92 -13.11 1.69
C PHE A 90 -0.79 -12.62 3.13
N ILE A 91 0.11 -11.66 3.40
CA ILE A 91 0.31 -11.12 4.75
C ILE A 91 -0.84 -10.18 5.16
N LEU A 92 -1.33 -9.38 4.22
CA LEU A 92 -2.38 -8.38 4.48
C LEU A 92 -3.76 -9.00 4.58
N HIS A 93 -3.98 -10.13 3.90
CA HIS A 93 -5.24 -10.84 3.92
C HIS A 93 -5.54 -11.30 5.36
N GLY A 94 -6.74 -10.96 5.84
CA GLY A 94 -7.15 -11.19 7.23
C GLY A 94 -6.53 -10.21 8.24
N SER A 95 -5.27 -9.80 8.10
CA SER A 95 -4.62 -8.90 9.06
C SER A 95 -5.30 -7.53 9.12
N VAL A 96 -5.78 -7.01 7.99
CA VAL A 96 -6.49 -5.72 7.95
C VAL A 96 -7.77 -5.80 8.79
N ARG A 97 -8.58 -6.83 8.57
CA ARG A 97 -9.82 -7.05 9.32
C ARG A 97 -9.54 -7.28 10.81
N GLU A 98 -8.54 -8.09 11.13
CA GLU A 98 -8.17 -8.35 12.52
C GLU A 98 -7.76 -7.06 13.25
N SER A 99 -6.99 -6.19 12.59
CA SER A 99 -6.65 -4.87 13.15
C SER A 99 -7.89 -4.02 13.42
N LEU A 100 -8.86 -4.00 12.50
CA LEU A 100 -10.13 -3.30 12.68
C LEU A 100 -10.92 -3.87 13.86
N GLU A 101 -11.06 -5.19 13.95
CA GLU A 101 -11.77 -5.86 15.07
C GLU A 101 -11.10 -5.55 16.43
N ARG A 102 -9.76 -5.53 16.47
CA ARG A 102 -9.00 -5.16 17.67
C ARG A 102 -9.26 -3.72 18.09
N PHE A 103 -9.33 -2.77 17.16
CA PHE A 103 -9.69 -1.39 17.48
C PHE A 103 -11.15 -1.26 17.93
N ALA A 104 -12.08 -1.96 17.26
CA ALA A 104 -13.50 -1.95 17.62
C ALA A 104 -13.74 -2.53 19.03
N SER A 105 -12.95 -3.52 19.46
CA SER A 105 -13.04 -4.09 20.81
C SER A 105 -12.58 -3.13 21.93
N ARG A 106 -11.90 -2.04 21.58
CA ARG A 106 -11.44 -1.00 22.51
C ARG A 106 -12.36 0.23 22.54
N ALA A 107 -13.35 0.28 21.64
CA ALA A 107 -14.24 1.43 21.44
C ALA A 107 -15.37 1.48 22.49
#